data_AF-A0A502GA38-F1
#
_entry.id   AF-A0A502GA38-F1
#
_cell.length_a   1.000
_cell.length_b   1.000
_cell.length_c   1.000
_cell.angle_alpha   90.00
_cell.angle_beta   90.00
_cell.angle_gamma   90.00
#
_symmetry.space_group_name_H-M   'P 1'
#
loop_
_entity.id
_entity.type
_entity.pdbx_description
1 polymer ?
#
loop_
_entity_poly.entity_id
_entity_poly.type
_entity_poly.pdbx_seq_one_letter_code
_entity_poly.pdbx_strand_id
1 'polypeptide(L)'
;MNAASIERSSMIMDAKAFIDQRVFSPALNSQVISGEVKAVVRNSRSWVNQFRRVGDLLQYFDRFKGEGTSKAFIALRQAGLSTFEDVLPEFYEKFEPWRSDCTRLDDFVVGQIYSPRSILAFAGVYDSRAGGILPIGKVGTHRAVFIKATMTGGKYNNTWLPDGTSLKYYLKSIQGNFGDHYQDNQSISKYPDIPIYAFTRNKKDDNFKFSGIFKSVRIHIDPDQSKWFELHRSDVAGHEILTSEDQYFRSFDQLVAIASASSSEERARRLAAAPKKPKRRMIVSYNFERNADVVAEVLAQAAGICGGCGSEAPFTRNSDGTPYLEVHHRRPLAAGGADCVENAIALCPNCHRREHNGPARWPWLGVSAGRS
;
A
#
# COMPACT_ATOMS: atom_id res chain seq x y z
N MET A 1 5.80 -19.39 -1.22
CA MET A 1 5.96 -18.57 0.00
C MET A 1 6.60 -19.44 1.08
N ASN A 2 7.40 -18.87 2.00
CA ASN A 2 8.00 -19.60 3.13
C ASN A 2 6.90 -19.96 4.17
N ALA A 3 6.98 -21.14 4.81
CA ALA A 3 6.08 -21.59 5.89
C ALA A 3 5.83 -20.54 6.99
N ALA A 4 6.86 -19.82 7.43
CA ALA A 4 6.75 -18.74 8.42
C ALA A 4 5.97 -17.52 7.91
N SER A 5 5.89 -17.31 6.58
CA SER A 5 5.04 -16.27 6.00
C SER A 5 3.58 -16.70 5.96
N ILE A 6 3.31 -17.98 5.70
CA ILE A 6 1.96 -18.56 5.67
C ILE A 6 1.38 -18.56 7.10
N GLU A 7 2.18 -18.97 8.08
CA GLU A 7 1.79 -18.97 9.49
C GLU A 7 1.43 -17.56 9.99
N ARG A 8 2.25 -16.54 9.67
CA ARG A 8 1.94 -15.13 9.98
C ARG A 8 0.63 -14.66 9.37
N SER A 9 0.41 -14.97 8.09
CA SER A 9 -0.82 -14.59 7.38
C SER A 9 -2.05 -15.28 7.97
N SER A 10 -1.93 -16.55 8.37
CA SER A 10 -3.00 -17.26 9.09
C SER A 10 -3.31 -16.59 10.43
N MET A 11 -2.27 -16.27 11.21
CA MET A 11 -2.45 -15.80 12.58
C MET A 11 -3.15 -14.45 12.67
N ILE A 12 -2.84 -13.51 11.78
CA ILE A 12 -3.55 -12.22 11.76
C ILE A 12 -5.03 -12.39 11.38
N MET A 13 -5.35 -13.36 10.52
CA MET A 13 -6.74 -13.67 10.17
C MET A 13 -7.47 -14.29 11.37
N ASP A 14 -6.83 -15.21 12.10
CA ASP A 14 -7.38 -15.80 13.32
C ASP A 14 -7.62 -14.76 14.41
N ALA A 15 -6.67 -13.83 14.61
CA ALA A 15 -6.81 -12.75 15.58
C ALA A 15 -7.98 -11.81 15.23
N LYS A 16 -8.13 -11.45 13.96
CA LYS A 16 -9.29 -10.66 13.51
C LYS A 16 -10.59 -11.42 13.67
N ALA A 17 -10.62 -12.70 13.28
CA ALA A 17 -11.81 -13.55 13.37
C ALA A 17 -12.27 -13.72 14.83
N PHE A 18 -11.33 -13.88 15.76
CA PHE A 18 -11.63 -13.95 17.19
C PHE A 18 -12.41 -12.72 17.66
N ILE A 19 -11.89 -11.51 17.41
CA ILE A 19 -12.56 -10.28 17.83
C ILE A 19 -13.88 -10.09 17.08
N ASP A 20 -13.92 -10.47 15.81
CA ASP A 20 -15.12 -10.37 15.00
C ASP A 20 -16.28 -11.20 15.55
N GLN A 21 -16.01 -12.48 15.84
CA GLN A 21 -17.00 -13.42 16.33
C GLN A 21 -17.47 -13.07 17.75
N ARG A 22 -16.58 -12.54 18.58
CA ARG A 22 -16.87 -12.29 20.00
C ARG A 22 -17.45 -10.92 20.28
N VAL A 23 -17.10 -9.90 19.48
CA VAL A 23 -17.51 -8.50 19.73
C VAL A 23 -18.27 -7.92 18.54
N PHE A 24 -17.67 -7.90 17.35
CA PHE A 24 -18.24 -7.14 16.23
C PHE A 24 -19.55 -7.73 15.70
N SER A 25 -19.55 -9.00 15.32
CA SER A 25 -20.70 -9.66 14.72
C SER A 25 -21.90 -9.72 15.69
N PRO A 26 -21.75 -10.10 16.97
CA PRO A 26 -22.84 -10.03 17.95
C PRO A 26 -23.42 -8.61 18.10
N ALA A 27 -22.56 -7.60 18.23
CA ALA A 27 -23.02 -6.22 18.38
C ALA A 27 -23.75 -5.69 17.14
N LEU A 28 -23.22 -5.95 15.94
CA LEU A 28 -23.83 -5.46 14.70
C LEU A 28 -25.17 -6.13 14.39
N ASN A 29 -25.32 -7.39 14.77
CA ASN A 29 -26.54 -8.18 14.59
C ASN A 29 -27.59 -7.96 15.70
N SER A 30 -27.19 -7.39 16.85
CA SER A 30 -28.10 -7.12 17.97
C SER A 30 -29.22 -6.17 17.56
N GLN A 31 -30.47 -6.49 17.93
CA GLN A 31 -31.62 -5.61 17.73
C GLN A 31 -31.82 -4.62 18.89
N VAL A 32 -31.03 -4.76 19.97
CA VAL A 32 -31.20 -4.03 21.22
C VAL A 32 -30.39 -2.73 21.24
N ILE A 33 -29.20 -2.73 20.61
CA ILE A 33 -28.32 -1.55 20.64
C ILE A 33 -28.66 -0.55 19.53
N SER A 34 -28.48 0.73 19.83
CA SER A 34 -28.84 1.83 18.93
C SER A 34 -27.97 1.87 17.65
N GLY A 35 -28.48 2.55 16.61
CA GLY A 35 -27.74 2.77 15.37
C GLY A 35 -26.43 3.54 15.56
N GLU A 36 -26.37 4.45 16.53
CA GLU A 36 -25.16 5.19 16.90
C GLU A 36 -24.08 4.27 17.47
N VAL A 37 -24.45 3.38 18.39
CA VAL A 37 -23.52 2.38 18.95
C VAL A 37 -23.03 1.46 17.84
N LYS A 38 -23.92 0.99 16.95
CA LYS A 38 -23.52 0.20 15.77
C LYS A 38 -22.55 0.96 14.87
N ALA A 39 -22.72 2.27 14.69
CA ALA A 39 -21.78 3.07 13.90
C ALA A 39 -20.38 3.13 14.53
N VAL A 40 -20.29 3.25 15.87
CA VAL A 40 -19.03 3.16 16.60
C VAL A 40 -18.38 1.79 16.42
N VAL A 41 -19.16 0.71 16.56
CA VAL A 41 -18.68 -0.67 16.36
C VAL A 41 -18.16 -0.89 14.93
N ARG A 42 -18.89 -0.44 13.90
CA ARG A 42 -18.43 -0.50 12.49
C ARG A 42 -17.13 0.28 12.29
N ASN A 43 -16.99 1.45 12.91
CA ASN A 43 -15.78 2.24 12.80
C ASN A 43 -14.58 1.52 13.43
N SER A 44 -14.73 0.94 14.63
CA SER A 44 -13.69 0.12 15.26
C SER A 44 -13.32 -1.11 14.42
N ARG A 45 -14.32 -1.82 13.86
CA ARG A 45 -14.10 -2.94 12.93
C ARG A 45 -13.29 -2.50 11.70
N SER A 46 -13.58 -1.29 11.18
CA SER A 46 -12.83 -0.74 10.04
C SER A 46 -11.35 -0.51 10.34
N TRP A 47 -11.00 -0.16 11.59
CA TRP A 47 -9.61 -0.02 12.04
C TRP A 47 -8.95 -1.37 12.20
N VAL A 48 -9.60 -2.33 12.87
CA VAL A 48 -9.09 -3.70 13.03
C VAL A 48 -8.75 -4.33 11.68
N ASN A 49 -9.56 -4.08 10.65
CA ASN A 49 -9.33 -4.59 9.31
C ASN A 49 -8.05 -4.04 8.64
N GLN A 50 -7.51 -2.90 9.08
CA GLN A 50 -6.30 -2.31 8.49
C GLN A 50 -5.01 -3.00 8.93
N PHE A 51 -4.98 -3.64 10.10
CA PHE A 51 -3.75 -4.22 10.64
C PHE A 51 -3.33 -5.45 9.83
N ARG A 52 -2.03 -5.56 9.54
CA ARG A 52 -1.47 -6.68 8.78
C ARG A 52 -0.66 -7.64 9.65
N ARG A 53 -0.31 -7.23 10.86
CA ARG A 53 0.49 -7.99 11.82
C ARG A 53 -0.22 -8.06 13.17
N VAL A 54 -0.03 -9.15 13.90
CA VAL A 54 -0.74 -9.41 15.16
C VAL A 54 -0.28 -8.43 16.25
N GLY A 55 1.00 -8.10 16.30
CA GLY A 55 1.56 -7.13 17.23
C GLY A 55 0.97 -5.73 17.08
N ASP A 56 0.69 -5.27 15.86
CA ASP A 56 0.01 -3.98 15.64
C ASP A 56 -1.42 -3.99 16.21
N LEU A 57 -2.11 -5.12 16.06
CA LEU A 57 -3.45 -5.31 16.59
C LEU A 57 -3.45 -5.38 18.12
N LEU A 58 -2.46 -6.04 18.73
CA LEU A 58 -2.24 -6.05 20.18
C LEU A 58 -2.02 -4.62 20.72
N GLN A 59 -1.17 -3.83 20.06
CA GLN A 59 -0.93 -2.43 20.43
C GLN A 59 -2.19 -1.55 20.30
N TYR A 60 -3.01 -1.79 19.28
CA TYR A 60 -4.31 -1.11 19.15
C TYR A 60 -5.21 -1.41 20.35
N PHE A 61 -5.25 -2.67 20.78
CA PHE A 61 -6.10 -3.11 21.87
C PHE A 61 -5.62 -2.70 23.25
N ASP A 62 -4.32 -2.41 23.44
CA ASP A 62 -3.79 -1.89 24.70
C ASP A 62 -4.50 -0.60 25.16
N ARG A 63 -5.15 0.12 24.25
CA ARG A 63 -5.96 1.33 24.52
C ARG A 63 -7.30 1.06 25.20
N PHE A 64 -7.75 -0.19 25.20
CA PHE A 64 -9.01 -0.64 25.81
C PHE A 64 -8.73 -1.47 27.08
N LYS A 65 -7.51 -1.41 27.64
CA LYS A 65 -7.22 -2.03 28.94
C LYS A 65 -7.87 -1.23 30.06
N GLY A 66 -8.44 -1.93 31.04
CA GLY A 66 -9.12 -1.35 32.20
C GLY A 66 -10.63 -1.27 32.05
N GLU A 67 -11.31 -0.56 32.95
CA GLU A 67 -12.75 -0.39 32.87
C GLU A 67 -13.13 0.64 31.80
N GLY A 68 -13.90 0.19 30.81
CA GLY A 68 -14.44 1.06 29.77
C GLY A 68 -15.48 2.03 30.35
N THR A 69 -15.41 3.30 29.93
CA THR A 69 -16.38 4.33 30.34
C THR A 69 -17.12 4.94 29.15
N SER A 70 -16.84 4.46 27.93
CA SER A 70 -17.46 5.00 26.73
C SER A 70 -18.95 4.64 26.65
N LYS A 71 -19.74 5.51 26.00
CA LYS A 71 -21.17 5.23 25.75
C LYS A 71 -21.39 3.89 25.04
N ALA A 72 -20.51 3.55 24.10
CA ALA A 72 -20.59 2.28 23.38
C ALA A 72 -20.30 1.09 24.31
N PHE A 73 -19.27 1.18 25.16
CA PHE A 73 -18.96 0.16 26.16
C PHE A 73 -20.15 -0.10 27.09
N ILE A 74 -20.70 0.96 27.68
CA ILE A 74 -21.84 0.87 28.61
C ILE A 74 -23.05 0.23 27.92
N ALA A 75 -23.38 0.67 26.71
CA ALA A 75 -24.52 0.16 25.96
C ALA A 75 -24.37 -1.33 25.59
N LEU A 76 -23.16 -1.78 25.24
CA LEU A 76 -22.90 -3.19 24.96
C LEU A 76 -23.08 -4.04 26.21
N ARG A 77 -22.50 -3.64 27.35
CA ARG A 77 -22.63 -4.34 28.64
C ARG A 77 -24.09 -4.41 29.10
N GLN A 78 -24.84 -3.32 29.01
CA GLN A 78 -26.27 -3.28 29.34
C GLN A 78 -27.13 -4.19 28.45
N ALA A 79 -26.71 -4.41 27.20
CA ALA A 79 -27.35 -5.33 26.27
C ALA A 79 -26.88 -6.79 26.43
N GLY A 80 -26.03 -7.10 27.41
CA GLY A 80 -25.47 -8.44 27.62
C GLY A 80 -24.48 -8.88 26.54
N LEU A 81 -23.91 -7.93 25.79
CA LEU A 81 -22.95 -8.20 24.72
C LEU A 81 -21.52 -8.02 25.24
N SER A 82 -20.60 -8.85 24.77
CA SER A 82 -19.17 -8.73 25.08
C SER A 82 -18.58 -7.45 24.50
N THR A 83 -17.70 -6.84 25.28
CA THR A 83 -16.87 -5.69 24.91
C THR A 83 -15.45 -6.14 24.58
N PHE A 84 -14.58 -5.21 24.18
CA PHE A 84 -13.16 -5.56 24.01
C PHE A 84 -12.55 -5.97 25.35
N GLU A 85 -12.78 -5.16 26.37
CA GLU A 85 -12.35 -5.34 27.74
C GLU A 85 -12.63 -6.77 28.26
N ASP A 86 -13.82 -7.31 27.94
CA ASP A 86 -14.23 -8.66 28.34
C ASP A 86 -13.44 -9.78 27.65
N VAL A 87 -13.08 -9.58 26.38
CA VAL A 87 -12.43 -10.62 25.55
C VAL A 87 -10.92 -10.50 25.51
N LEU A 88 -10.36 -9.36 25.94
CA LEU A 88 -8.94 -9.10 25.88
C LEU A 88 -8.06 -10.04 26.72
N PRO A 89 -8.47 -10.53 27.91
CA PRO A 89 -7.68 -11.53 28.64
C PRO A 89 -7.41 -12.80 27.82
N GLU A 90 -8.47 -13.39 27.24
CA GLU A 90 -8.37 -14.57 26.37
C GLU A 90 -7.61 -14.25 25.07
N PHE A 91 -7.84 -13.05 24.50
CA PHE A 91 -7.12 -12.60 23.32
C PHE A 91 -5.61 -12.52 23.56
N TYR A 92 -5.19 -11.94 24.69
CA TYR A 92 -3.79 -11.83 25.03
C TYR A 92 -3.18 -13.20 25.30
N GLU A 93 -3.82 -14.08 26.06
CA GLU A 93 -3.32 -15.45 26.27
C GLU A 93 -3.01 -16.16 24.94
N LYS A 94 -3.89 -16.01 23.95
CA LYS A 94 -3.75 -16.65 22.65
C LYS A 94 -2.70 -15.99 21.73
N PHE A 95 -2.63 -14.66 21.71
CA PHE A 95 -1.87 -13.94 20.67
C PHE A 95 -0.62 -13.23 21.17
N GLU A 96 -0.37 -13.18 22.48
CA GLU A 96 0.82 -12.56 23.10
C GLU A 96 2.16 -13.00 22.49
N PRO A 97 2.38 -14.28 22.10
CA PRO A 97 3.63 -14.69 21.46
C PRO A 97 3.97 -13.90 20.19
N TRP A 98 2.98 -13.28 19.55
CA TRP A 98 3.12 -12.49 18.32
C TRP A 98 3.25 -10.98 18.57
N ARG A 99 3.41 -10.53 19.82
CA ARG A 99 3.52 -9.10 20.17
C ARG A 99 4.62 -8.36 19.41
N SER A 100 5.71 -9.04 19.07
CA SER A 100 6.84 -8.46 18.32
C SER A 100 6.63 -8.45 16.79
N ASP A 101 5.62 -9.15 16.27
CA ASP A 101 5.21 -9.09 14.86
C ASP A 101 4.45 -7.78 14.63
N CYS A 102 5.19 -6.70 14.46
CA CYS A 102 4.67 -5.35 14.20
C CYS A 102 5.16 -4.86 12.85
N THR A 103 4.34 -4.03 12.20
CA THR A 103 4.77 -3.32 10.99
C THR A 103 5.91 -2.37 11.33
N ARG A 104 6.94 -2.32 10.47
CA ARG A 104 8.14 -1.49 10.61
C ARG A 104 8.17 -0.41 9.55
N LEU A 105 9.01 0.60 9.75
CA LEU A 105 9.24 1.65 8.76
C LEU A 105 9.78 1.08 7.43
N ASP A 106 10.61 0.04 7.50
CA ASP A 106 11.18 -0.62 6.32
C ASP A 106 10.19 -1.53 5.58
N ASP A 107 8.98 -1.76 6.13
CA ASP A 107 7.94 -2.55 5.45
C ASP A 107 7.19 -1.73 4.37
N PHE A 108 7.41 -0.41 4.30
CA PHE A 108 6.79 0.43 3.29
C PHE A 108 7.51 0.35 1.95
N VAL A 109 6.76 0.01 0.89
CA VAL A 109 7.29 -0.23 -0.45
C VAL A 109 7.00 0.97 -1.34
N VAL A 110 8.04 1.60 -1.87
CA VAL A 110 7.88 2.75 -2.78
C VAL A 110 7.13 2.33 -4.02
N GLY A 111 6.07 3.07 -4.34
CA GLY A 111 5.14 2.76 -5.43
C GLY A 111 3.88 2.01 -4.98
N GLN A 112 3.87 1.40 -3.79
CA GLN A 112 2.70 0.69 -3.28
C GLN A 112 1.60 1.66 -2.81
N ILE A 113 0.36 1.21 -2.97
CA ILE A 113 -0.86 1.92 -2.55
C ILE A 113 -1.26 1.51 -1.12
N TYR A 114 -1.58 2.51 -0.30
CA TYR A 114 -1.98 2.41 1.09
C TYR A 114 -3.27 3.19 1.32
N SER A 115 -4.17 2.64 2.14
CA SER A 115 -5.39 3.36 2.50
C SER A 115 -5.08 4.50 3.47
N PRO A 116 -5.89 5.57 3.53
CA PRO A 116 -5.73 6.60 4.54
C PRO A 116 -5.74 6.03 5.97
N ARG A 117 -6.56 5.01 6.22
CA ARG A 117 -6.64 4.36 7.53
C ARG A 117 -5.42 3.51 7.85
N SER A 118 -4.79 2.82 6.88
CA SER A 118 -3.58 2.04 7.17
C SER A 118 -2.40 2.94 7.56
N ILE A 119 -2.28 4.11 6.92
CA ILE A 119 -1.26 5.12 7.27
C ILE A 119 -1.50 5.64 8.69
N LEU A 120 -2.75 5.99 9.00
CA LEU A 120 -3.17 6.47 10.31
C LEU A 120 -3.00 5.43 11.42
N ALA A 121 -3.35 4.16 11.14
CA ALA A 121 -3.19 3.06 12.06
C ALA A 121 -1.70 2.83 12.42
N PHE A 122 -0.80 2.88 11.42
CA PHE A 122 0.65 2.79 11.68
C PHE A 122 1.16 3.95 12.55
N ALA A 123 0.63 5.16 12.32
CA ALA A 123 0.96 6.33 13.14
C ALA A 123 0.35 6.27 14.56
N GLY A 124 -0.44 5.26 14.90
CA GLY A 124 -1.17 5.17 16.16
C GLY A 124 -2.31 6.18 16.29
N VAL A 125 -2.76 6.77 15.17
CA VAL A 125 -3.78 7.81 15.14
C VAL A 125 -5.09 7.23 14.61
N TYR A 126 -6.03 6.93 15.50
CA TYR A 126 -7.30 6.29 15.16
C TYR A 126 -8.43 7.30 14.91
N ASP A 127 -8.12 8.39 14.19
CA ASP A 127 -9.07 9.42 13.77
C ASP A 127 -8.87 9.74 12.28
N SER A 128 -9.90 9.44 11.48
CA SER A 128 -9.89 9.71 10.03
C SER A 128 -9.80 11.20 9.67
N ARG A 129 -10.10 12.09 10.62
CA ARG A 129 -10.01 13.56 10.47
C ARG A 129 -8.61 14.10 10.76
N ALA A 130 -7.69 13.25 11.22
CA ALA A 130 -6.33 13.67 11.52
C ALA A 130 -5.63 14.25 10.29
N GLY A 131 -4.82 15.28 10.56
CA GLY A 131 -4.15 16.10 9.56
C GLY A 131 -3.15 15.34 8.68
N GLY A 132 -2.47 16.11 7.83
CA GLY A 132 -1.52 15.57 6.86
C GLY A 132 -0.18 15.15 7.46
N ILE A 133 0.24 15.76 8.57
CA ILE A 133 1.55 15.51 9.20
C ILE A 133 1.35 14.65 10.44
N LEU A 134 2.07 13.53 10.51
CA LEU A 134 1.88 12.48 11.49
C LEU A 134 3.24 12.05 12.06
N PRO A 135 3.69 12.61 13.19
CA PRO A 135 4.91 12.14 13.85
C PRO A 135 4.73 10.69 14.31
N ILE A 136 5.73 9.84 14.04
CA ILE A 136 5.75 8.43 14.46
C ILE A 136 6.37 8.34 15.85
N GLY A 137 5.51 8.43 16.87
CA GLY A 137 5.90 8.54 18.28
C GLY A 137 5.63 9.95 18.83
N LYS A 138 6.17 10.25 20.01
CA LYS A 138 6.01 11.57 20.63
C LYS A 138 6.95 12.58 19.98
N VAL A 139 6.47 13.79 19.66
CA VAL A 139 7.34 14.86 19.16
C VAL A 139 8.50 15.08 20.15
N GLY A 140 9.73 15.11 19.64
CA GLY A 140 10.96 15.11 20.45
C GLY A 140 11.67 13.77 20.56
N THR A 141 10.94 12.66 20.51
CA THR A 141 11.51 11.30 20.50
C THR A 141 11.00 10.44 19.34
N HIS A 142 10.16 11.02 18.47
CA HIS A 142 9.69 10.41 17.24
C HIS A 142 10.85 10.05 16.31
N ARG A 143 10.67 8.93 15.61
CA ARG A 143 11.68 8.30 14.75
C ARG A 143 11.52 8.61 13.27
N ALA A 144 10.34 9.11 12.88
CA ALA A 144 10.00 9.51 11.52
C ALA A 144 8.80 10.45 11.55
N VAL A 145 8.52 11.10 10.43
CA VAL A 145 7.26 11.81 10.19
C VAL A 145 6.60 11.26 8.93
N PHE A 146 5.33 10.89 9.02
CA PHE A 146 4.52 10.57 7.85
C PHE A 146 3.83 11.83 7.35
N ILE A 147 3.86 12.07 6.03
CA ILE A 147 3.06 13.11 5.40
C ILE A 147 2.07 12.53 4.41
N LYS A 148 0.83 13.04 4.40
CA LYS A 148 -0.23 12.70 3.46
C LYS A 148 -0.49 13.87 2.52
N ALA A 149 0.20 13.90 1.39
CA ALA A 149 0.09 14.96 0.38
C ALA A 149 -1.03 14.65 -0.62
N THR A 150 -2.02 15.54 -0.70
CA THR A 150 -3.02 15.53 -1.79
C THR A 150 -2.64 16.61 -2.79
N MET A 151 -2.49 16.24 -4.07
CA MET A 151 -1.93 17.13 -5.10
C MET A 151 -2.96 18.12 -5.64
N THR A 152 -4.24 17.73 -5.69
CA THR A 152 -5.30 18.55 -6.28
C THR A 152 -6.54 18.63 -5.39
N GLY A 153 -7.30 19.72 -5.50
CA GLY A 153 -8.57 19.92 -4.80
C GLY A 153 -8.44 20.34 -3.33
N GLY A 154 -7.23 20.74 -2.90
CA GLY A 154 -7.01 21.33 -1.58
C GLY A 154 -7.06 22.85 -1.61
N LYS A 155 -7.26 23.48 -0.45
CA LYS A 155 -7.07 24.94 -0.29
C LYS A 155 -5.63 25.35 -0.62
N TYR A 156 -4.68 24.51 -0.23
CA TYR A 156 -3.26 24.63 -0.55
C TYR A 156 -2.83 23.38 -1.30
N ASN A 157 -2.43 23.54 -2.56
CA ASN A 157 -2.10 22.41 -3.43
C ASN A 157 -0.63 22.03 -3.25
N ASN A 158 -0.41 20.83 -2.73
CA ASN A 158 0.94 20.25 -2.73
C ASN A 158 1.33 19.94 -4.17
N THR A 159 2.60 20.16 -4.53
CA THR A 159 3.07 19.94 -5.90
C THR A 159 4.45 19.33 -5.92
N TRP A 160 4.72 18.52 -6.93
CA TRP A 160 6.10 18.20 -7.29
C TRP A 160 6.77 19.48 -7.81
N LEU A 161 8.01 19.70 -7.39
CA LEU A 161 8.84 20.79 -7.90
C LEU A 161 9.33 20.45 -9.33
N PRO A 162 9.86 21.44 -10.09
CA PRO A 162 10.25 21.24 -11.49
C PRO A 162 11.27 20.14 -11.74
N ASP A 163 12.05 19.76 -10.72
CA ASP A 163 12.99 18.64 -10.78
C ASP A 163 12.29 17.26 -10.85
N GLY A 164 10.99 17.19 -10.59
CA GLY A 164 10.18 15.96 -10.58
C GLY A 164 10.47 15.02 -9.41
N THR A 165 11.39 15.39 -8.51
CA THR A 165 11.86 14.55 -7.40
C THR A 165 11.68 15.17 -6.04
N SER A 166 11.50 16.49 -5.98
CA SER A 166 11.29 17.23 -4.75
C SER A 166 9.83 17.65 -4.62
N LEU A 167 9.36 17.79 -3.38
CA LEU A 167 7.96 18.03 -3.05
C LEU A 167 7.80 19.37 -2.32
N LYS A 168 6.92 20.23 -2.84
CA LYS A 168 6.34 21.36 -2.12
C LYS A 168 5.18 20.83 -1.28
N TYR A 169 5.35 20.88 0.04
CA TYR A 169 4.35 20.39 0.99
C TYR A 169 3.98 21.45 2.03
N TYR A 170 2.71 21.85 2.06
CA TYR A 170 2.26 22.93 2.93
C TYR A 170 2.31 22.56 4.42
N LEU A 171 2.69 23.53 5.25
CA LEU A 171 2.61 23.41 6.70
C LEU A 171 1.15 23.21 7.12
N LYS A 172 0.94 22.59 8.29
CA LYS A 172 -0.37 22.59 8.91
C LYS A 172 -0.82 24.03 9.16
N SER A 173 -2.06 24.29 8.76
CA SER A 173 -2.75 25.55 8.97
C SER A 173 -4.02 25.33 9.78
N ILE A 174 -4.28 26.20 10.75
CA ILE A 174 -5.57 26.28 11.45
C ILE A 174 -6.15 27.66 11.15
N GLN A 175 -7.33 27.69 10.52
CA GLN A 175 -8.00 28.94 10.12
C GLN A 175 -7.12 29.88 9.27
N GLY A 176 -6.19 29.32 8.48
CA GLY A 176 -5.27 30.12 7.64
C GLY A 176 -3.95 30.47 8.33
N ASN A 177 -3.82 30.30 9.64
CA ASN A 177 -2.56 30.52 10.36
C ASN A 177 -1.64 29.31 10.25
N PHE A 178 -0.42 29.51 9.76
CA PHE A 178 0.64 28.49 9.68
C PHE A 178 1.58 28.59 10.89
N GLY A 179 1.04 28.27 12.07
CA GLY A 179 1.73 28.38 13.34
C GLY A 179 2.93 27.45 13.45
N ASP A 180 4.09 28.01 13.79
CA ASP A 180 5.33 27.31 14.13
C ASP A 180 5.26 26.56 15.48
N HIS A 181 4.30 26.93 16.33
CA HIS A 181 4.02 26.27 17.60
C HIS A 181 3.20 24.97 17.44
N TYR A 182 2.60 24.72 16.27
CA TYR A 182 1.86 23.47 16.05
C TYR A 182 2.80 22.27 16.07
N GLN A 183 2.50 21.29 16.92
CA GLN A 183 3.32 20.08 17.08
C GLN A 183 3.58 19.37 15.75
N ASP A 184 2.59 19.33 14.86
CA ASP A 184 2.71 18.85 13.49
C ASP A 184 3.86 19.53 12.74
N ASN A 185 3.88 20.86 12.71
CA ASN A 185 4.92 21.63 12.02
C ASN A 185 6.28 21.48 12.72
N GLN A 186 6.30 21.49 14.05
CA GLN A 186 7.52 21.32 14.85
C GLN A 186 8.18 19.97 14.66
N SER A 187 7.40 18.91 14.42
CA SER A 187 7.93 17.56 14.17
C SER A 187 8.87 17.51 12.97
N ILE A 188 8.75 18.46 12.04
CA ILE A 188 9.66 18.59 10.89
C ILE A 188 10.64 19.75 11.11
N SER A 189 10.14 20.94 11.48
CA SER A 189 10.96 22.16 11.49
C SER A 189 12.06 22.18 12.55
N LYS A 190 11.86 21.51 13.69
CA LYS A 190 12.87 21.42 14.77
C LYS A 190 13.79 20.20 14.63
N TYR A 191 13.49 19.29 13.71
CA TYR A 191 14.21 18.02 13.54
C TYR A 191 14.56 17.84 12.05
N PRO A 192 15.47 18.64 11.49
CA PRO A 192 15.73 18.66 10.04
C PRO A 192 16.21 17.31 9.47
N ASP A 193 16.85 16.49 10.30
CA ASP A 193 17.35 15.15 9.94
C ASP A 193 16.30 14.04 10.09
N ILE A 194 15.09 14.36 10.56
CA ILE A 194 14.02 13.36 10.71
C ILE A 194 13.61 12.83 9.32
N PRO A 195 13.54 11.52 9.10
CA PRO A 195 13.10 10.99 7.82
C PRO A 195 11.59 11.21 7.63
N ILE A 196 11.23 11.79 6.49
CA ILE A 196 9.85 12.13 6.12
C ILE A 196 9.33 11.11 5.10
N TYR A 197 8.40 10.26 5.51
CA TYR A 197 7.78 9.27 4.65
C TYR A 197 6.60 9.90 3.92
N ALA A 198 6.75 10.13 2.61
CA ALA A 198 5.77 10.84 1.81
C ALA A 198 4.75 9.89 1.18
N PHE A 199 3.50 10.00 1.60
CA PHE A 199 2.34 9.35 1.00
C PHE A 199 1.61 10.37 0.15
N THR A 200 1.53 10.13 -1.16
CA THR A 200 0.95 11.07 -2.12
C THR A 200 -0.28 10.50 -2.82
N ARG A 201 -1.23 11.35 -3.16
CA ARG A 201 -2.40 10.97 -3.97
C ARG A 201 -2.83 12.13 -4.86
N ASN A 202 -3.57 11.84 -5.92
CA ASN A 202 -4.01 12.88 -6.84
C ASN A 202 -5.13 13.74 -6.22
N LYS A 203 -6.26 13.10 -5.84
CA LYS A 203 -7.44 13.78 -5.25
C LYS A 203 -7.88 13.16 -3.92
N LYS A 204 -8.83 13.81 -3.22
CA LYS A 204 -9.23 13.49 -1.84
C LYS A 204 -9.76 12.07 -1.62
N ASP A 205 -10.35 11.45 -2.63
CA ASP A 205 -10.97 10.12 -2.49
C ASP A 205 -10.03 8.98 -2.89
N ASP A 206 -8.85 9.32 -3.42
CA ASP A 206 -7.85 8.32 -3.78
C ASP A 206 -7.14 7.78 -2.53
N ASN A 207 -6.72 6.52 -2.64
CA ASN A 207 -5.70 5.96 -1.75
C ASN A 207 -4.34 6.62 -2.04
N PHE A 208 -3.42 6.48 -1.08
CA PHE A 208 -2.11 7.10 -1.18
C PHE A 208 -1.07 6.13 -1.71
N LYS A 209 -0.22 6.60 -2.62
CA LYS A 209 1.02 5.93 -3.01
C LYS A 209 2.14 6.34 -2.07
N PHE A 210 2.90 5.39 -1.54
CA PHE A 210 4.15 5.72 -0.85
C PHE A 210 5.20 6.14 -1.89
N SER A 211 5.61 7.40 -1.87
CA SER A 211 6.48 8.00 -2.89
C SER A 211 7.96 8.01 -2.50
N GLY A 212 8.28 7.64 -1.26
CA GLY A 212 9.64 7.54 -0.76
C GLY A 212 9.88 8.33 0.51
N ILE A 213 11.15 8.36 0.90
CA ILE A 213 11.63 9.07 2.08
C ILE A 213 12.26 10.39 1.62
N PHE A 214 11.97 11.45 2.36
CA PHE A 214 12.35 12.82 2.10
C PHE A 214 13.03 13.42 3.33
N LYS A 215 13.73 14.53 3.13
CA LYS A 215 14.23 15.40 4.18
C LYS A 215 13.74 16.82 3.94
N SER A 216 13.54 17.57 5.02
CA SER A 216 13.20 18.99 4.92
C SER A 216 14.46 19.79 4.64
N VAL A 217 14.42 20.65 3.62
CA VAL A 217 15.55 21.53 3.26
C VAL A 217 15.36 22.91 3.84
N ARG A 218 14.20 23.51 3.62
CA ARG A 218 13.86 24.85 4.12
C ARG A 218 12.35 25.06 4.12
N ILE A 219 11.92 26.09 4.83
CA ILE A 219 10.54 26.59 4.79
C ILE A 219 10.51 27.82 3.91
N HIS A 220 9.57 27.84 2.98
CA HIS A 220 9.27 28.98 2.12
C HIS A 220 7.99 29.67 2.57
N ILE A 221 7.87 30.95 2.21
CA ILE A 221 6.68 31.77 2.43
C ILE A 221 6.23 32.29 1.08
N ASP A 222 5.04 31.91 0.64
CA ASP A 222 4.42 32.41 -0.59
C ASP A 222 3.89 33.85 -0.35
N PRO A 223 3.61 34.64 -1.43
CA PRO A 223 3.11 36.01 -1.29
C PRO A 223 1.84 36.15 -0.45
N ASP A 224 0.98 35.12 -0.44
CA ASP A 224 -0.25 35.05 0.36
C ASP A 224 0.01 34.67 1.84
N GLN A 225 1.27 34.71 2.28
CA GLN A 225 1.75 34.31 3.62
C GLN A 225 1.61 32.82 3.93
N SER A 226 1.20 32.00 2.97
CA SER A 226 1.18 30.55 3.17
C SER A 226 2.59 29.99 3.25
N LYS A 227 2.79 29.01 4.15
CA LYS A 227 4.11 28.43 4.42
C LYS A 227 4.18 26.99 3.95
N TRP A 228 5.29 26.60 3.35
CA TRP A 228 5.48 25.24 2.87
C TRP A 228 6.92 24.76 3.07
N PHE A 229 7.06 23.45 3.29
CA PHE A 229 8.33 22.75 3.34
C PHE A 229 8.79 22.39 1.93
N GLU A 230 10.03 22.78 1.60
CA GLU A 230 10.75 22.20 0.48
C GLU A 230 11.35 20.86 0.92
N LEU A 231 10.83 19.77 0.36
CA LEU A 231 11.23 18.42 0.71
C LEU A 231 12.00 17.79 -0.43
N HIS A 232 13.23 17.37 -0.17
CA HIS A 232 14.06 16.68 -1.15
C HIS A 232 14.07 15.19 -0.88
N ARG A 233 14.04 14.38 -1.94
CA ARG A 233 14.15 12.94 -1.82
C ARG A 233 15.48 12.58 -1.14
N SER A 234 15.41 11.73 -0.13
CA SER A 234 16.57 11.27 0.62
C SER A 234 16.74 9.78 0.37
N ASP A 235 17.84 9.42 -0.29
CA ASP A 235 18.35 8.05 -0.25
C ASP A 235 19.04 7.90 1.10
N VAL A 236 18.26 7.70 2.17
CA VAL A 236 18.82 7.58 3.53
C VAL A 236 19.79 6.39 3.54
N ALA A 237 21.08 6.68 3.60
CA ALA A 237 22.14 5.68 3.61
C ALA A 237 21.92 4.76 4.83
N GLY A 238 21.54 3.51 4.57
CA GLY A 238 21.31 2.49 5.61
C GLY A 238 19.92 1.84 5.57
N HIS A 239 18.93 2.44 4.92
CA HIS A 239 17.62 1.80 4.70
C HIS A 239 17.54 1.30 3.25
N GLU A 240 17.59 -0.02 3.03
CA GLU A 240 17.24 -0.59 1.72
C GLU A 240 15.75 -0.33 1.48
N ILE A 241 15.44 0.78 0.80
CA ILE A 241 14.06 1.13 0.46
C ILE A 241 13.52 0.08 -0.51
N LEU A 242 12.58 -0.73 -0.04
CA LEU A 242 11.82 -1.64 -0.89
C LEU A 242 11.11 -0.83 -1.97
N THR A 243 11.30 -1.22 -3.22
CA THR A 243 10.65 -0.58 -4.38
C THR A 243 9.75 -1.59 -5.05
N SER A 244 8.54 -1.19 -5.44
CA SER A 244 7.66 -2.07 -6.19
C SER A 244 8.20 -2.28 -7.60
N GLU A 245 7.94 -3.45 -8.17
CA GLU A 245 8.35 -3.78 -9.54
C GLU A 245 7.88 -2.75 -10.56
N ASP A 246 6.59 -2.38 -10.53
CA ASP A 246 6.02 -1.34 -11.39
C ASP A 246 6.76 0.00 -11.28
N GLN A 247 7.09 0.41 -10.06
CA GLN A 247 7.77 1.69 -9.83
C GLN A 247 9.21 1.64 -10.30
N TYR A 248 9.90 0.52 -10.13
CA TYR A 248 11.23 0.31 -10.66
C TYR A 248 11.24 0.40 -12.18
N PHE A 249 10.37 -0.34 -12.86
CA PHE A 249 10.32 -0.33 -14.32
C PHE A 249 9.94 1.04 -14.88
N ARG A 250 8.94 1.73 -14.31
CA ARG A 250 8.62 3.11 -14.73
C ARG A 250 9.80 4.08 -14.57
N SER A 251 10.50 4.03 -13.43
CA SER A 251 11.69 4.85 -13.22
C SER A 251 12.79 4.51 -14.23
N PHE A 252 12.97 3.23 -14.54
CA PHE A 252 13.96 2.78 -15.51
C PHE A 252 13.61 3.20 -16.94
N ASP A 253 12.34 3.06 -17.35
CA ASP A 253 11.84 3.49 -18.66
C ASP A 253 12.03 5.01 -18.87
N GLN A 254 11.81 5.82 -17.83
CA GLN A 254 12.12 7.26 -17.86
C GLN A 254 13.62 7.51 -18.09
N LEU A 255 14.50 6.79 -17.41
CA LEU A 255 15.95 6.90 -17.61
C LEU A 255 16.35 6.46 -19.03
N VAL A 256 15.71 5.42 -19.57
CA VAL A 256 15.90 4.97 -20.95
C VAL A 256 15.42 6.05 -21.93
N ALA A 257 14.26 6.66 -21.71
CA ALA A 257 13.74 7.72 -22.56
C ALA A 257 14.69 8.94 -22.60
N ILE A 258 15.19 9.37 -21.44
CA ILE A 258 16.20 10.43 -21.32
C ILE A 258 17.48 10.03 -22.09
N ALA A 259 17.96 8.80 -21.92
CA ALA A 259 19.17 8.32 -22.61
C ALA A 259 18.97 8.22 -24.14
N SER A 260 17.78 7.82 -24.59
CA SER A 260 17.43 7.72 -26.00
C SER A 260 17.32 9.08 -26.68
N ALA A 261 16.91 10.13 -25.94
CA ALA A 261 16.87 11.51 -26.43
C ALA A 261 18.25 12.16 -26.58
N SER A 262 19.30 11.57 -25.99
CA SER A 262 20.69 12.07 -26.08
C SER A 262 21.45 11.52 -27.30
N SER A 263 22.58 12.14 -27.64
CA SER A 263 23.43 11.71 -28.76
C SER A 263 24.14 10.38 -28.48
N SER A 264 24.61 9.72 -29.55
CA SER A 264 25.41 8.50 -29.40
C SER A 264 26.73 8.77 -28.66
N GLU A 265 27.39 9.90 -28.96
CA GLU A 265 28.62 10.32 -28.29
C GLU A 265 28.39 10.60 -26.80
N GLU A 266 27.27 11.24 -26.45
CA GLU A 266 26.93 11.51 -25.05
C GLU A 266 26.69 10.22 -24.27
N ARG A 267 25.99 9.25 -24.87
CA ARG A 267 25.85 7.91 -24.29
C ARG A 267 27.19 7.21 -24.13
N ALA A 268 28.06 7.27 -25.15
CA ALA A 268 29.38 6.64 -25.12
C ALA A 268 30.24 7.20 -23.97
N ARG A 269 30.24 8.52 -23.76
CA ARG A 269 30.92 9.15 -22.61
C ARG A 269 30.39 8.64 -21.28
N ARG A 270 29.06 8.55 -21.09
CA ARG A 270 28.47 8.01 -19.85
C ARG A 270 28.81 6.53 -19.64
N LEU A 271 28.83 5.73 -20.70
CA LEU A 271 29.19 4.30 -20.66
C LEU A 271 30.67 4.05 -20.34
N ALA A 272 31.56 4.96 -20.76
CA ALA A 272 32.98 4.89 -20.43
C ALA A 272 33.24 5.11 -18.93
N ALA A 273 32.50 6.02 -18.30
CA ALA A 273 32.59 6.31 -16.87
C ALA A 273 31.77 5.36 -15.97
N ALA A 274 30.83 4.59 -16.53
CA ALA A 274 29.92 3.75 -15.76
C ALA A 274 30.62 2.48 -15.22
N PRO A 275 30.27 2.04 -13.99
CA PRO A 275 30.73 0.76 -13.47
C PRO A 275 30.25 -0.39 -14.35
N LYS A 276 31.14 -1.32 -14.70
CA LYS A 276 30.82 -2.47 -15.59
C LYS A 276 29.91 -3.50 -14.94
N LYS A 277 29.86 -3.53 -13.61
CA LYS A 277 28.96 -4.42 -12.85
C LYS A 277 27.82 -3.58 -12.26
N PRO A 278 26.55 -3.82 -12.65
CA PRO A 278 25.44 -3.11 -12.06
C PRO A 278 25.26 -3.50 -10.59
N LYS A 279 24.78 -2.56 -9.78
CA LYS A 279 24.38 -2.85 -8.40
C LYS A 279 23.11 -3.71 -8.42
N ARG A 280 23.04 -4.71 -7.53
CA ARG A 280 21.81 -5.45 -7.28
C ARG A 280 20.85 -4.57 -6.48
N ARG A 281 19.55 -4.66 -6.76
CA ARG A 281 18.48 -3.96 -6.03
C ARG A 281 17.40 -4.97 -5.66
N MET A 282 16.91 -4.92 -4.43
CA MET A 282 15.73 -5.68 -4.01
C MET A 282 14.47 -5.00 -4.54
N ILE A 283 13.61 -5.78 -5.19
CA ILE A 283 12.33 -5.34 -5.74
C ILE A 283 11.25 -6.25 -5.14
N VAL A 284 10.11 -5.66 -4.80
CA VAL A 284 8.95 -6.40 -4.29
C VAL A 284 7.87 -6.40 -5.37
N SER A 285 7.36 -7.58 -5.69
CA SER A 285 6.18 -7.77 -6.53
C SER A 285 5.13 -8.61 -5.78
N TYR A 286 3.86 -8.41 -6.13
CA TYR A 286 2.75 -9.21 -5.63
C TYR A 286 2.23 -10.07 -6.78
N ASN A 287 2.09 -11.37 -6.53
CA ASN A 287 1.53 -12.31 -7.49
C ASN A 287 0.21 -12.88 -6.96
N PHE A 288 -0.71 -13.20 -7.86
CA PHE A 288 -1.90 -13.99 -7.52
C PHE A 288 -1.49 -15.43 -7.24
N GLU A 289 -1.98 -15.98 -6.13
CA GLU A 289 -1.95 -17.42 -5.88
C GLU A 289 -3.06 -18.05 -6.74
N ARG A 290 -2.66 -18.53 -7.92
CA ARG A 290 -3.56 -19.14 -8.90
C ARG A 290 -3.83 -20.60 -8.56
N ASN A 291 -5.04 -21.06 -8.84
CA ASN A 291 -5.42 -22.44 -8.78
C ASN A 291 -4.61 -23.26 -9.81
N ALA A 292 -3.78 -24.17 -9.32
CA ALA A 292 -2.91 -25.01 -10.14
C ALA A 292 -3.70 -25.87 -11.13
N ASP A 293 -4.89 -26.34 -10.75
CA ASP A 293 -5.72 -27.21 -11.60
C ASP A 293 -6.28 -26.45 -12.81
N VAL A 294 -6.64 -25.17 -12.63
CA VAL A 294 -7.04 -24.30 -13.76
C VAL A 294 -5.89 -24.16 -14.75
N VAL A 295 -4.66 -24.00 -14.25
CA VAL A 295 -3.49 -23.89 -15.12
C VAL A 295 -3.25 -25.18 -15.90
N ALA A 296 -3.27 -26.32 -15.20
CA ALA A 296 -3.02 -27.63 -15.78
C ALA A 296 -4.08 -28.00 -16.84
N GLU A 297 -5.36 -27.80 -16.53
CA GLU A 297 -6.47 -28.12 -17.44
C GLU A 297 -6.42 -27.28 -18.72
N VAL A 298 -6.18 -25.97 -18.60
CA VAL A 298 -6.10 -25.07 -19.76
C VAL A 298 -4.92 -25.43 -20.67
N LEU A 299 -3.78 -25.84 -20.10
CA LEU A 299 -2.63 -26.30 -20.87
C LEU A 299 -2.90 -27.66 -21.55
N ALA A 300 -3.59 -28.58 -20.86
CA ALA A 300 -3.97 -29.87 -21.43
C ALA A 300 -4.93 -29.70 -22.61
N GLN A 301 -5.97 -28.88 -22.46
CA GLN A 301 -6.92 -28.57 -23.54
C GLN A 301 -6.26 -27.92 -24.76
N ALA A 302 -5.20 -27.13 -24.54
CA ALA A 302 -4.49 -26.46 -25.61
C ALA A 302 -3.64 -27.42 -26.47
N ALA A 303 -3.25 -28.59 -25.93
CA ALA A 303 -2.46 -29.61 -26.64
C ALA A 303 -1.22 -29.05 -27.38
N GLY A 304 -0.55 -28.04 -26.78
CA GLY A 304 0.61 -27.38 -27.37
C GLY A 304 0.30 -26.37 -28.47
N ILE A 305 -0.97 -26.07 -28.75
CA ILE A 305 -1.42 -25.06 -29.71
C ILE A 305 -1.83 -23.78 -28.97
N CYS A 306 -1.30 -22.65 -29.42
CA CYS A 306 -1.66 -21.33 -28.89
C CYS A 306 -3.13 -21.01 -29.20
N GLY A 307 -3.94 -20.78 -28.17
CA GLY A 307 -5.34 -20.37 -28.33
C GLY A 307 -5.53 -18.98 -28.95
N GLY A 308 -4.47 -18.17 -29.06
CA GLY A 308 -4.51 -16.83 -29.64
C GLY A 308 -4.13 -16.74 -31.11
N CYS A 309 -3.17 -17.53 -31.59
CA CYS A 309 -2.74 -17.52 -33.00
C CYS A 309 -2.93 -18.85 -33.73
N GLY A 310 -3.32 -19.92 -33.03
CA GLY A 310 -3.48 -21.25 -33.60
C GLY A 310 -2.17 -21.94 -33.98
N SER A 311 -1.02 -21.33 -33.71
CA SER A 311 0.29 -21.91 -33.98
C SER A 311 0.73 -22.82 -32.83
N GLU A 312 1.58 -23.81 -33.15
CA GLU A 312 2.28 -24.62 -32.14
C GLU A 312 3.09 -23.74 -31.18
N ALA A 313 3.33 -24.25 -29.98
CA ALA A 313 4.20 -23.61 -29.00
C ALA A 313 5.60 -23.39 -29.61
N PRO A 314 6.21 -22.21 -29.40
CA PRO A 314 7.44 -21.86 -30.11
C PRO A 314 8.67 -22.66 -29.66
N PHE A 315 8.60 -23.32 -28.51
CA PHE A 315 9.66 -24.18 -27.96
C PHE A 315 9.08 -25.06 -26.84
N THR A 316 9.88 -26.03 -26.39
CA THR A 316 9.57 -26.92 -25.26
C THR A 316 10.27 -26.46 -23.98
N ARG A 317 9.67 -26.73 -22.82
CA ARG A 317 10.27 -26.47 -21.51
C ARG A 317 11.51 -27.35 -21.31
N ASN A 318 12.61 -26.76 -20.85
CA ASN A 318 13.79 -27.53 -20.44
C ASN A 318 13.53 -28.39 -19.19
N SER A 319 12.52 -28.05 -18.38
CA SER A 319 12.21 -28.76 -17.13
C SER A 319 11.63 -30.16 -17.36
N ASP A 320 10.81 -30.32 -18.39
CA ASP A 320 9.94 -31.50 -18.58
C ASP A 320 9.66 -31.84 -20.06
N GLY A 321 10.19 -31.07 -21.01
CA GLY A 321 9.99 -31.29 -22.45
C GLY A 321 8.61 -30.89 -22.98
N THR A 322 7.71 -30.36 -22.16
CA THR A 322 6.35 -30.02 -22.60
C THR A 322 6.31 -28.72 -23.45
N PRO A 323 5.33 -28.55 -24.36
CA PRO A 323 5.16 -27.32 -25.14
C PRO A 323 5.03 -26.06 -24.25
N TYR A 324 5.78 -24.99 -24.56
CA TYR A 324 5.76 -23.76 -23.77
C TYR A 324 4.60 -22.83 -24.16
N LEU A 325 3.54 -22.86 -23.36
CA LEU A 325 2.46 -21.89 -23.37
C LEU A 325 2.29 -21.25 -21.97
N GLU A 326 1.80 -20.02 -21.95
CA GLU A 326 1.49 -19.23 -20.76
C GLU A 326 -0.04 -19.09 -20.65
N VAL A 327 -0.61 -19.46 -19.50
CA VAL A 327 -2.05 -19.31 -19.27
C VAL A 327 -2.36 -17.88 -18.85
N HIS A 328 -3.18 -17.20 -19.65
CA HIS A 328 -3.68 -15.85 -19.43
C HIS A 328 -5.17 -15.87 -19.08
N HIS A 329 -5.61 -15.03 -18.14
CA HIS A 329 -7.03 -14.85 -17.88
C HIS A 329 -7.64 -13.81 -18.82
N ARG A 330 -8.69 -14.18 -19.56
CA ARG A 330 -9.42 -13.31 -20.50
C ARG A 330 -9.88 -12.04 -19.81
N ARG A 331 -10.54 -12.17 -18.65
CA ARG A 331 -10.68 -11.10 -17.68
C ARG A 331 -9.54 -11.20 -16.66
N PRO A 332 -8.59 -10.25 -16.65
CA PRO A 332 -7.46 -10.29 -15.72
C PRO A 332 -7.93 -10.39 -14.26
N LEU A 333 -7.23 -11.18 -13.47
CA LEU A 333 -7.50 -11.32 -12.02
C LEU A 333 -7.42 -9.96 -11.31
N ALA A 334 -6.49 -9.10 -11.70
CA ALA A 334 -6.37 -7.72 -11.20
C ALA A 334 -7.62 -6.84 -11.47
N ALA A 335 -8.43 -7.20 -12.47
CA ALA A 335 -9.70 -6.56 -12.78
C ALA A 335 -10.92 -7.34 -12.21
N GLY A 336 -10.69 -8.21 -11.22
CA GLY A 336 -11.72 -9.03 -10.58
C GLY A 336 -12.19 -10.22 -11.42
N GLY A 337 -11.31 -10.77 -12.27
CA GLY A 337 -11.59 -12.01 -12.99
C GLY A 337 -11.64 -13.23 -12.08
N ALA A 338 -12.50 -14.18 -12.43
CA ALA A 338 -12.54 -15.47 -11.77
C ALA A 338 -11.33 -16.31 -12.20
N ASP A 339 -10.75 -17.04 -11.24
CA ASP A 339 -9.70 -18.02 -11.52
C ASP A 339 -10.34 -19.37 -11.86
N CYS A 340 -10.86 -19.47 -13.09
CA CYS A 340 -11.53 -20.65 -13.62
C CYS A 340 -11.13 -20.89 -15.08
N VAL A 341 -11.36 -22.12 -15.57
CA VAL A 341 -10.96 -22.57 -16.92
C VAL A 341 -11.65 -21.72 -18.01
N GLU A 342 -12.92 -21.36 -17.82
CA GLU A 342 -13.71 -20.58 -18.78
C GLU A 342 -13.14 -19.16 -18.98
N ASN A 343 -12.54 -18.61 -17.93
CA ASN A 343 -11.90 -17.30 -17.96
C ASN A 343 -10.41 -17.40 -18.35
N ALA A 344 -9.89 -18.56 -18.71
CA ALA A 344 -8.47 -18.76 -18.99
C ALA A 344 -8.23 -19.21 -20.45
N ILE A 345 -7.02 -18.95 -20.95
CA ILE A 345 -6.56 -19.36 -22.29
C ILE A 345 -5.05 -19.58 -22.29
N ALA A 346 -4.58 -20.64 -22.96
CA ALA A 346 -3.15 -20.86 -23.18
C ALA A 346 -2.65 -20.04 -24.39
N LEU A 347 -1.62 -19.22 -24.20
CA LEU A 347 -1.04 -18.35 -25.23
C LEU A 347 0.45 -18.62 -25.39
N CYS A 348 0.97 -18.49 -26.61
CA CYS A 348 2.41 -18.41 -26.81
C CYS A 348 2.95 -17.09 -26.22
N PRO A 349 4.25 -17.01 -25.87
CA PRO A 349 4.85 -15.82 -25.26
C PRO A 349 4.61 -14.52 -26.05
N ASN A 350 4.60 -14.59 -27.38
CA ASN A 350 4.34 -13.41 -28.23
C ASN A 350 2.89 -12.94 -28.12
N CYS A 351 1.92 -13.86 -28.13
CA CYS A 351 0.52 -13.52 -27.97
C CYS A 351 0.25 -13.01 -26.54
N HIS A 352 0.81 -13.67 -25.53
CA HIS A 352 0.70 -13.28 -24.13
C HIS A 352 1.25 -11.86 -23.89
N ARG A 353 2.47 -11.58 -24.35
CA ARG A 353 3.12 -10.26 -24.19
C ARG A 353 2.34 -9.15 -24.90
N ARG A 354 1.72 -9.46 -26.05
CA ARG A 354 0.86 -8.53 -26.80
C ARG A 354 -0.42 -8.19 -26.04
N GLU A 355 -1.07 -9.14 -25.36
CA GLU A 355 -2.24 -8.81 -24.53
C GLU A 355 -1.89 -7.87 -23.36
N HIS A 356 -0.65 -7.93 -22.85
CA HIS A 356 -0.18 -7.03 -21.79
C HIS A 356 0.32 -5.66 -22.27
N ASN A 357 0.99 -5.59 -23.43
CA ASN A 357 1.75 -4.40 -23.84
C ASN A 357 1.35 -3.83 -25.21
N GLY A 358 0.60 -4.59 -26.00
CA GLY A 358 0.12 -4.19 -27.33
C GLY A 358 -1.39 -3.96 -27.34
N PRO A 359 -1.97 -3.73 -28.52
CA PRO A 359 -3.42 -3.70 -28.68
C PRO A 359 -4.01 -5.05 -28.27
N ALA A 360 -4.84 -5.05 -27.23
CA ALA A 360 -5.57 -6.24 -26.78
C ALA A 360 -6.39 -6.80 -27.95
N ARG A 361 -6.24 -8.10 -28.24
CA ARG A 361 -7.01 -8.75 -29.31
C ARG A 361 -8.29 -9.36 -28.80
N TRP A 362 -8.33 -9.77 -27.54
CA TRP A 362 -9.52 -10.38 -26.97
C TRP A 362 -10.34 -9.35 -26.21
N PRO A 363 -11.63 -9.15 -26.57
CA PRO A 363 -12.47 -8.20 -25.86
C PRO A 363 -12.63 -8.64 -24.41
N TRP A 364 -12.28 -7.73 -23.51
CA TRP A 364 -12.87 -7.68 -22.19
C TRP A 364 -14.26 -7.07 -22.38
N LEU A 365 -15.34 -7.85 -22.22
CA LEU A 365 -16.73 -7.38 -22.42
C LEU A 365 -17.20 -6.40 -21.31
N GLY A 366 -16.38 -5.41 -20.95
CA GLY A 366 -16.69 -4.46 -19.88
C GLY A 366 -15.94 -3.12 -19.90
N VAL A 367 -15.29 -2.75 -21.01
CA VAL A 367 -14.92 -1.35 -21.25
C VAL A 367 -15.33 -0.99 -22.66
N SER A 368 -16.50 -0.36 -22.78
CA SER A 368 -16.82 0.50 -23.92
C SER A 368 -15.68 1.51 -24.08
N ALA A 369 -14.87 1.31 -25.12
CA ALA A 369 -13.90 2.30 -25.56
C ALA A 369 -14.67 3.57 -25.94
N GLY A 370 -14.72 4.54 -25.02
CA GLY A 370 -14.99 5.92 -25.35
C GLY A 370 -13.82 6.43 -26.21
N ARG A 371 -13.96 6.28 -27.52
CA ARG A 371 -13.27 7.08 -28.53
C ARG A 371 -14.34 7.58 -29.49
N SER A 372 -14.72 8.84 -29.30
CA SER A 372 -15.19 9.72 -30.37
C SER A 372 -14.06 10.66 -30.72
#